data_AF-A0A951WKD9-F1
#
_entry.id   AF-A0A951WKD9-F1
#
_cell.length_a   1.000
_cell.length_b   1.000
_cell.length_c   1.000
_cell.angle_alpha   90.00
_cell.angle_beta   90.00
_cell.angle_gamma   90.00
#
_symmetry.space_group_name_H-M   'P 1'
#
loop_
_entity.id
_entity.type
_entity.pdbx_description
1 polymer ?
#
loop_
_entity_poly.entity_id
_entity_poly.type
_entity_poly.pdbx_seq_one_letter_code
_entity_poly.pdbx_strand_id
1 'polypeptide(L)' 'MKPHLRATMNNTIVGLDIGTTKVTAVVGEILDDEEINIIGVGTTPSYGLRHGVVTSIEDATQCI' A
#
# COMPACT_ATOMS: atom_id res chain seq x y z
N MET A 1 -1.70 31.67 9.78
CA MET A 1 -2.55 30.99 8.77
C MET A 1 -1.97 29.61 8.54
N LYS A 2 -2.71 28.55 8.88
CA LYS A 2 -2.29 27.16 8.63
C LYS A 2 -2.46 26.88 7.13
N PRO A 3 -1.47 26.32 6.41
CA PRO A 3 -1.72 25.86 5.07
C PRO A 3 -2.69 24.69 5.15
N HIS A 4 -3.74 24.80 4.35
CA HIS A 4 -4.70 23.74 4.11
C HIS A 4 -3.92 22.62 3.41
N LEU A 5 -3.68 21.51 4.12
CA LEU A 5 -3.03 20.31 3.59
C LEU A 5 -3.97 19.69 2.55
N ARG A 6 -3.93 20.22 1.33
CA ARG A 6 -4.61 19.65 0.19
C ARG A 6 -3.53 18.85 -0.54
N ALA A 7 -3.45 17.56 -0.23
CA ALA A 7 -2.67 16.63 -1.04
C ALA A 7 -3.17 16.75 -2.48
N THR A 8 -2.38 17.40 -3.33
CA THR A 8 -2.59 17.31 -4.77
C THR A 8 -2.32 15.85 -5.11
N MET A 9 -3.34 15.08 -5.46
CA MET A 9 -3.24 13.62 -5.74
C MET A 9 -2.37 13.29 -6.98
N ASN A 10 -1.50 14.19 -7.42
CA ASN A 10 -0.79 14.04 -8.69
C ASN A 10 0.57 13.33 -8.54
N ASN A 11 1.15 13.25 -7.34
CA ASN A 11 2.46 12.60 -7.13
C ASN A 11 2.47 11.51 -6.05
N THR A 12 1.31 11.07 -5.55
CA THR A 12 1.27 9.95 -4.59
C THR A 12 1.28 8.60 -5.33
N ILE A 13 2.16 7.70 -4.92
CA ILE A 13 2.22 6.31 -5.38
C ILE A 13 2.03 5.35 -4.22
N VAL A 14 1.49 4.17 -4.52
CA VAL A 14 1.34 3.10 -3.55
C VAL A 14 1.92 1.81 -4.11
N GLY A 15 2.86 1.20 -3.38
CA GLY A 15 3.33 -0.15 -3.62
C GLY A 15 2.53 -1.13 -2.78
N LEU A 16 1.99 -2.19 -3.39
CA LEU A 16 1.28 -3.27 -2.71
C LEU A 16 2.06 -4.57 -2.87
N ASP A 17 2.46 -5.17 -1.75
CA ASP A 17 3.08 -6.49 -1.67
C ASP A 17 2.10 -7.49 -1.02
N ILE A 18 1.64 -8.46 -1.80
CA ILE A 18 0.68 -9.49 -1.36
C ILE A 18 1.41 -10.81 -1.18
N GLY A 19 1.98 -11.02 0.02
CA GLY A 19 2.60 -12.28 0.39
C GLY A 19 1.59 -13.28 0.97
N THR A 20 1.95 -14.57 0.98
CA THR A 20 1.14 -15.62 1.65
C THR A 20 1.12 -15.49 3.18
N THR A 21 1.99 -14.67 3.76
CA THR A 21 2.10 -14.46 5.21
C THR A 21 1.52 -13.11 5.63
N LYS A 22 1.70 -12.08 4.80
CA LYS A 22 1.28 -10.71 5.10
C LYS A 22 1.04 -9.94 3.80
N VAL A 23 0.14 -8.96 3.89
CA VAL A 23 -0.06 -7.94 2.86
C VAL A 23 0.54 -6.64 3.39
N THR A 24 1.35 -5.96 2.57
CA THR A 24 2.01 -4.70 2.92
C THR A 24 1.69 -3.63 1.89
N ALA A 25 1.22 -2.46 2.33
CA ALA A 25 1.08 -1.28 1.50
C ALA A 25 2.11 -0.24 1.91
N VAL A 26 2.82 0.34 0.94
CA VAL A 26 3.78 1.42 1.14
C VAL A 26 3.31 2.62 0.34
N VAL A 27 3.13 3.76 1.00
CA VAL A 27 2.70 5.00 0.38
C VAL A 27 3.90 5.94 0.26
N GLY A 28 4.14 6.43 -0.94
CA GLY A 28 5.20 7.38 -1.23
C GLY A 28 4.68 8.59 -2.00
N GLU A 29 5.42 9.69 -1.91
CA GLU A 29 5.24 10.87 -2.74
C GLU A 29 6.47 11.01 -3.65
N ILE A 30 6.24 11.16 -4.95
CA ILE A 30 7.29 11.46 -5.92
C ILE A 30 7.65 12.95 -5.75
N LEU A 31 8.93 13.24 -5.58
CA LEU A 31 9.48 14.59 -5.50
C LEU A 31 9.83 15.12 -6.90
N ASP A 32 10.13 16.42 -7.00
CA ASP A 32 10.45 17.07 -8.28
C ASP A 32 11.73 16.54 -8.94
N ASP A 33 12.59 15.86 -8.18
CA ASP A 33 13.84 15.22 -8.62
C ASP A 33 13.68 13.71 -8.93
N GLU A 34 12.45 13.24 -9.05
CA GLU A 34 12.07 11.83 -9.25
C GLU A 34 12.40 10.90 -8.06
N GLU A 35 12.87 11.43 -6.93
CA GLU A 35 13.02 10.62 -5.71
C GLU A 35 11.64 10.31 -5.10
N ILE A 36 11.56 9.17 -4.41
CA ILE A 36 10.34 8.75 -3.70
C ILE A 36 10.55 8.98 -2.20
N ASN A 37 9.75 9.88 -1.62
CA ASN A 37 9.66 10.06 -0.19
C ASN A 37 8.59 9.14 0.40
N ILE A 38 8.97 8.20 1.28
CA ILE A 38 8.02 7.28 1.92
C ILE A 38 7.29 8.00 3.05
N ILE A 39 5.97 8.13 2.91
CA ILE A 39 5.11 8.85 3.86
C ILE A 39 4.25 7.92 4.71
N GLY A 40 4.15 6.62 4.37
CA GLY A 40 3.40 5.65 5.17
C GLY A 40 3.68 4.19 4.82
N VAL A 41 3.51 3.30 5.80
CA VAL A 41 3.56 1.84 5.62
C VAL A 41 2.44 1.21 6.44
N GLY A 42 1.70 0.30 5.83
CA GLY A 42 0.67 -0.52 6.47
C GLY A 42 0.97 -2.01 6.28
N THR A 43 0.66 -2.84 7.26
CA THR A 43 0.81 -4.29 7.16
C THR A 43 -0.33 -4.99 7.87
N THR A 44 -0.85 -6.04 7.23
CA THR A 44 -1.92 -6.90 7.75
C THR A 44 -1.52 -8.37 7.55
N PRO A 45 -1.82 -9.29 8.49
CA PRO A 45 -1.69 -10.72 8.24
C PRO A 45 -2.47 -11.13 6.99
N SER A 46 -1.91 -12.03 6.16
CA SER A 46 -2.59 -12.49 4.95
C SER A 46 -3.46 -13.72 5.22
N TYR A 47 -4.67 -13.70 4.68
CA TYR A 47 -5.58 -14.83 4.61
C TYR A 47 -6.02 -15.00 3.15
N GLY A 48 -6.41 -16.22 2.79
CA GLY A 48 -6.86 -16.52 1.42
C GLY A 48 -5.75 -16.67 0.38
N LEU A 49 -4.47 -16.64 0.77
CA LEU A 49 -3.33 -16.99 -0.09
C LEU A 49 -2.53 -18.16 0.47
N ARG A 50 -2.19 -19.13 -0.39
CA ARG A 50 -1.31 -20.26 -0.04
C ARG A 50 -0.45 -20.66 -1.23
N HIS A 51 0.86 -20.83 -0.99
CA HIS A 51 1.84 -21.17 -2.04
C HIS A 51 1.76 -20.28 -3.29
N GLY A 52 1.46 -18.98 -3.12
CA GLY A 52 1.34 -18.03 -4.23
C GLY A 52 0.04 -18.09 -5.01
N VAL A 53 -0.95 -18.85 -4.52
CA VAL A 53 -2.27 -19.00 -5.16
C VAL A 53 -3.36 -18.47 -4.23
N VAL A 54 -4.35 -17.79 -4.80
CA VAL A 54 -5.57 -17.38 -4.07
C VAL A 54 -6.43 -18.61 -3.81
N THR A 55 -6.63 -18.95 -2.53
CA THR A 55 -7.43 -20.08 -2.08
C THR A 55 -8.83 -19.66 -1.60
N SER A 56 -9.00 -18.39 -1.24
CA SER A 56 -10.27 -17.79 -0.80
C SER A 56 -10.27 -16.32 -1.16
N ILE A 57 -11.24 -15.88 -1.97
CA ILE A 57 -11.32 -14.49 -2.46
C ILE A 57 -11.82 -13.59 -1.34
N GLU A 58 -12.81 -14.05 -0.58
CA GLU A 58 -13.40 -13.33 0.55
C GLU A 58 -12.32 -13.02 1.59
N ASP A 59 -11.50 -14.00 1.96
CA ASP A 59 -10.43 -13.82 2.93
C ASP A 59 -9.31 -12.91 2.39
N ALA A 60 -8.95 -13.07 1.11
CA ALA A 60 -7.95 -12.20 0.48
C ALA A 60 -8.42 -10.73 0.45
N THR A 61 -9.73 -10.51 0.21
CA THR A 61 -10.33 -9.17 0.19
C THR A 61 -10.33 -8.51 1.57
N GLN A 62 -10.46 -9.28 2.66
CA GLN A 62 -10.40 -8.72 4.01
C GLN A 62 -9.00 -8.22 4.42
N CYS A 63 -7.95 -8.70 3.76
CA CYS A 63 -6.56 -8.40 4.12
C CYS A 63 -5.94 -7.25 3.31
N ILE A 64 -6.66 -6.73 2.31
CA ILE A 64 -6.24 -5.68 1.37
C ILE A 64 -7.01 -4.40 1.71
#